data_AF-A0A2M7JXN7-F1
#
_entry.id   AF-A0A2M7JXN7-F1
#
_cell.length_a   1.000
_cell.length_b   1.000
_cell.length_c   1.000
_cell.angle_alpha   90.00
_cell.angle_beta   90.00
_cell.angle_gamma   90.00
#
_symmetry.space_group_name_H-M   'P 1'
#
loop_
_entity.id
_entity.type
_entity.pdbx_description
1 polymer ?
#
loop_
_entity_poly.entity_id
_entity_poly.type
_entity_poly.pdbx_seq_one_letter_code
_entity_poly.pdbx_strand_id
1 'polypeptide(L)'
;MKGRGKFAHIQKKEVFHLCNIRDNNGKFFKKITPSDLKRYQDAEKRWEKEKESLPYPKSEIPEGFNTNQMIKHNYKYWYQMFNPRQLLCLSTLLKAIGEEEDQTLKEMLLSAFFSLQNNVSDFCSYRKTVGALRQVFARHDFPPKNAPCENNVWGTSVGMGCFETWIEVIILGKSFLKTPWDYSKDEKEKLGVRKEKGFRFEDS
;
A
#
# COMPACT_ATOMS: atom_id res chain seq x y z
N MET A 1 -2.41 34.04 -43.37
CA MET A 1 -2.54 32.71 -42.70
C MET A 1 -1.16 32.07 -42.60
N LYS A 2 -0.52 32.12 -41.43
CA LYS A 2 0.81 31.53 -41.21
C LYS A 2 0.64 30.08 -40.75
N GLY A 3 1.10 29.14 -41.57
CA GLY A 3 0.99 27.70 -41.38
C GLY A 3 1.97 27.18 -40.32
N ARG A 4 1.36 26.52 -39.34
CA ARG A 4 1.82 25.58 -38.29
C ARG A 4 3.27 25.10 -38.36
N GLY A 5 3.93 25.24 -37.21
CA GLY A 5 5.31 24.87 -36.93
C GLY A 5 5.60 23.38 -36.98
N LYS A 6 6.90 23.13 -37.16
CA LYS A 6 7.59 21.85 -37.34
C LYS A 6 7.22 20.83 -36.27
N PHE A 7 6.77 19.66 -36.71
CA PHE A 7 6.69 18.46 -35.87
C PHE A 7 8.10 18.11 -35.41
N ALA A 8 8.34 18.13 -34.10
CA ALA A 8 9.56 17.60 -33.52
C ALA A 8 9.64 16.11 -33.83
N HIS A 9 10.68 15.69 -34.55
CA HIS A 9 11.01 14.29 -34.73
C HIS A 9 11.29 13.68 -33.36
N ILE A 10 10.32 12.96 -32.80
CA ILE A 10 10.53 12.09 -31.65
C ILE A 10 11.49 11.00 -32.12
N GLN A 11 12.76 11.11 -31.71
CA GLN A 11 13.74 10.06 -31.96
C GLN A 11 13.17 8.74 -31.43
N LYS A 12 13.00 7.75 -32.31
CA LYS A 12 12.66 6.38 -31.91
C LYS A 12 13.83 5.86 -31.08
N LYS A 13 13.73 5.95 -29.75
CA LYS A 13 14.65 5.27 -28.85
C LYS A 13 14.59 3.78 -29.16
N GLU A 14 15.76 3.22 -29.44
CA GLU A 14 15.92 1.80 -29.71
C GLU A 14 15.39 0.98 -28.52
N VAL A 15 14.74 -0.14 -28.83
CA VAL A 15 14.02 -0.96 -27.86
C VAL A 15 15.04 -1.85 -27.14
N PHE A 16 15.48 -1.45 -25.94
CA PHE A 16 16.50 -2.18 -25.17
C PHE A 16 15.99 -3.45 -24.44
N HIS A 17 14.69 -3.77 -24.49
CA HIS A 17 14.18 -4.94 -23.76
C HIS A 17 12.91 -5.55 -24.39
N LEU A 18 12.83 -6.89 -24.39
CA LEU A 18 11.76 -7.72 -24.95
C LEU A 18 10.34 -7.46 -24.40
N CYS A 19 10.16 -6.68 -23.32
CA CYS A 19 8.84 -6.40 -22.73
C CYS A 19 8.21 -5.10 -23.23
N ASN A 20 8.79 -4.47 -24.27
CA ASN A 20 8.23 -3.26 -24.86
C ASN A 20 6.94 -3.59 -25.63
N ILE A 21 5.81 -3.50 -24.94
CA ILE A 21 4.49 -3.50 -25.57
C ILE A 21 4.26 -2.10 -26.12
N ARG A 22 4.18 -1.97 -27.44
CA ARG A 22 4.04 -0.69 -28.16
C ARG A 22 2.83 0.14 -27.72
N ASP A 23 1.81 -0.48 -27.14
CA ASP A 23 0.53 0.15 -26.82
C ASP A 23 0.45 0.79 -25.42
N ASN A 24 1.52 0.78 -24.62
CA ASN A 24 1.52 1.34 -23.26
C ASN A 24 2.27 2.68 -23.13
N ASN A 25 2.35 3.44 -24.23
CA ASN A 25 2.99 4.77 -24.26
C ASN A 25 4.44 4.78 -23.69
N GLY A 26 5.18 3.68 -23.84
CA GLY A 26 6.56 3.52 -23.34
C GLY A 26 6.71 3.01 -21.90
N LYS A 27 5.62 2.63 -21.20
CA LYS A 27 5.70 2.02 -19.87
C LYS A 27 6.06 0.52 -19.95
N PHE A 28 7.13 0.14 -19.26
CA PHE A 28 7.71 -1.20 -19.23
C PHE A 28 7.27 -1.98 -17.98
N PHE A 29 6.81 -3.23 -18.16
CA PHE A 29 6.64 -4.18 -17.07
C PHE A 29 7.77 -5.21 -17.12
N LYS A 30 8.52 -5.34 -16.02
CA LYS A 30 9.59 -6.34 -15.90
C LYS A 30 8.97 -7.73 -15.93
N LYS A 31 9.43 -8.60 -16.84
CA LYS A 31 9.08 -10.03 -16.81
C LYS A 31 9.71 -10.68 -15.59
N ILE A 32 9.00 -11.62 -14.98
CA ILE A 32 9.54 -12.44 -13.88
C ILE A 32 10.81 -13.16 -14.34
N THR A 33 11.85 -13.13 -13.50
CA THR A 33 13.13 -13.81 -13.73
C THR A 33 13.27 -15.03 -12.82
N PRO A 34 14.14 -16.00 -13.14
CA PRO A 34 14.42 -17.13 -12.24
C PRO A 34 14.89 -16.68 -10.84
N SER A 35 15.62 -15.56 -10.75
CA SER A 35 16.01 -14.99 -9.46
C SER A 35 14.82 -14.45 -8.67
N ASP A 36 13.81 -13.87 -9.33
CA ASP A 36 12.60 -13.39 -8.65
C ASP A 36 11.80 -14.58 -8.09
N LEU A 37 11.68 -15.66 -8.88
CA LEU A 37 11.00 -16.89 -8.47
C LEU A 37 11.71 -17.55 -7.28
N LYS A 38 13.05 -17.64 -7.31
CA LYS A 38 13.84 -18.18 -6.20
C LYS A 38 13.57 -17.41 -4.90
N ARG A 39 13.57 -16.07 -4.93
CA ARG A 39 13.29 -15.23 -3.75
C ARG A 39 11.89 -15.48 -3.18
N TYR A 40 10.90 -15.68 -4.06
CA TYR A 40 9.54 -16.00 -3.63
C TYR A 40 9.49 -17.38 -2.94
N GLN A 41 10.10 -18.40 -3.55
CA GLN A 41 10.17 -19.75 -2.96
C GLN A 41 10.92 -19.78 -1.63
N ASP A 42 11.98 -18.99 -1.50
CA ASP A 42 12.72 -18.86 -0.24
C ASP A 42 11.85 -18.20 0.84
N ALA A 43 11.03 -17.21 0.48
CA ALA A 43 10.04 -16.61 1.38
C ALA A 43 8.95 -17.60 1.79
N GLU A 44 8.45 -18.43 0.87
CA GLU A 44 7.49 -19.51 1.19
C GLU A 44 8.07 -20.51 2.19
N LYS A 45 9.29 -21.01 1.93
CA LYS A 45 9.97 -21.94 2.86
C LYS A 45 10.16 -21.32 4.24
N ARG A 46 10.55 -20.04 4.27
CA ARG A 46 10.73 -19.31 5.52
C ARG A 46 9.42 -19.12 6.27
N TRP A 47 8.35 -18.75 5.56
CA TRP A 47 7.01 -18.66 6.12
C TRP A 47 6.59 -19.98 6.77
N GLU A 48 6.69 -21.10 6.05
CA GLU A 48 6.30 -22.42 6.58
C GLU A 48 7.09 -22.81 7.84
N LYS A 49 8.37 -22.44 7.92
CA LYS A 49 9.21 -22.69 9.09
C LYS A 49 8.86 -21.80 10.29
N GLU A 50 8.53 -20.54 10.05
CA GLU A 50 8.41 -19.51 11.10
C GLU A 50 6.96 -19.22 11.52
N LYS A 51 5.96 -19.59 10.71
CA LYS A 51 4.54 -19.18 10.88
C LYS A 51 3.99 -19.45 12.27
N GLU A 52 4.34 -20.57 12.90
CA GLU A 52 3.81 -20.92 14.23
C GLU A 52 4.28 -19.96 15.33
N SER A 53 5.46 -19.34 15.15
CA SER A 53 6.03 -18.37 16.08
C SER A 53 5.67 -16.91 15.75
N LEU A 54 5.01 -16.69 14.62
CA LEU A 54 4.72 -15.37 14.08
C LEU A 54 3.24 -15.02 14.27
N PRO A 55 2.89 -13.74 14.53
CA PRO A 55 1.50 -13.32 14.65
C PRO A 55 0.84 -13.23 13.26
N TYR A 56 -0.26 -13.97 13.05
CA TYR A 56 -1.04 -13.91 11.82
C TYR A 56 -2.53 -14.24 12.08
N PRO A 57 -3.47 -13.82 11.21
CA PRO A 57 -4.89 -13.93 11.50
C PRO A 57 -5.41 -15.35 11.28
N LYS A 58 -5.40 -16.17 12.34
CA LYS A 58 -5.87 -17.56 12.37
C LYS A 58 -7.40 -17.72 12.49
N SER A 59 -8.13 -16.63 12.73
CA SER A 59 -9.58 -16.68 12.91
C SER A 59 -10.33 -17.00 11.61
N GLU A 60 -11.47 -17.66 11.77
CA GLU A 60 -12.40 -17.91 10.68
C GLU A 60 -13.05 -16.62 10.20
N ILE A 61 -13.42 -16.60 8.92
CA ILE A 61 -14.20 -15.52 8.32
C ILE A 61 -15.64 -15.68 8.82
N PRO A 62 -16.20 -14.70 9.54
CA PRO A 62 -17.57 -14.79 10.01
C PRO A 62 -18.57 -14.71 8.85
N GLU A 63 -19.67 -15.43 8.96
CA GLU A 63 -20.79 -15.30 8.03
C GLU A 63 -21.37 -13.88 8.09
N GLY A 64 -21.73 -13.35 6.92
CA GLY A 64 -22.21 -11.99 6.80
C GLY A 64 -22.45 -11.59 5.35
N PHE A 65 -23.24 -10.53 5.12
CA PHE A 65 -23.67 -10.15 3.77
C PHE A 65 -22.51 -10.02 2.78
N ASN A 66 -21.44 -9.32 3.17
CA ASN A 66 -20.26 -9.13 2.34
C ASN A 66 -19.28 -10.31 2.38
N THR A 67 -19.06 -10.92 3.54
CA THR A 67 -18.10 -12.02 3.73
C THR A 67 -18.57 -13.34 3.12
N ASN A 68 -19.89 -13.52 2.94
CA ASN A 68 -20.47 -14.67 2.25
C ASN A 68 -19.95 -14.83 0.81
N GLN A 69 -19.54 -13.74 0.16
CA GLN A 69 -18.92 -13.80 -1.17
C GLN A 69 -17.57 -14.52 -1.12
N MET A 70 -16.76 -14.25 -0.10
CA MET A 70 -15.48 -14.94 0.13
C MET A 70 -15.70 -16.42 0.44
N ILE A 71 -16.67 -16.72 1.31
CA ILE A 71 -17.00 -18.10 1.71
C ILE A 71 -17.43 -18.94 0.50
N LYS A 72 -18.25 -18.37 -0.41
CA LYS A 72 -18.62 -19.02 -1.69
C LYS A 72 -17.42 -19.35 -2.57
N HIS A 73 -16.32 -18.60 -2.43
CA HIS A 73 -15.05 -18.85 -3.11
C HIS A 73 -14.07 -19.69 -2.28
N ASN A 74 -14.55 -20.38 -1.23
CA ASN A 74 -13.79 -21.27 -0.35
C ASN A 74 -12.71 -20.60 0.52
N TYR A 75 -12.82 -19.29 0.77
CA TYR A 75 -12.05 -18.62 1.82
C TYR A 75 -12.77 -18.83 3.15
N LYS A 76 -12.12 -19.57 4.05
CA LYS A 76 -12.59 -19.92 5.40
C LYS A 76 -11.90 -19.11 6.49
N TYR A 77 -10.65 -18.67 6.25
CA TYR A 77 -9.82 -17.97 7.23
C TYR A 77 -9.26 -16.66 6.65
N TRP A 78 -9.08 -15.65 7.51
CA TRP A 78 -8.57 -14.35 7.07
C TRP A 78 -7.17 -14.40 6.47
N TYR A 79 -6.28 -15.27 6.98
CA TYR A 79 -4.93 -15.42 6.42
C TYR A 79 -4.93 -15.86 4.95
N GLN A 80 -6.00 -16.48 4.46
CA GLN A 80 -6.10 -16.93 3.08
C GLN A 80 -6.22 -15.76 2.08
N MET A 81 -6.46 -14.53 2.55
CA MET A 81 -6.44 -13.34 1.70
C MET A 81 -5.04 -12.94 1.22
N PHE A 82 -4.00 -13.59 1.75
CA PHE A 82 -2.61 -13.21 1.57
C PHE A 82 -1.80 -14.38 1.06
N ASN A 83 -0.79 -14.09 0.24
CA ASN A 83 0.21 -15.09 -0.12
C ASN A 83 1.29 -15.25 0.99
N PRO A 84 2.06 -16.35 0.99
CA PRO A 84 3.05 -16.61 2.04
C PRO A 84 4.10 -15.51 2.23
N ARG A 85 4.53 -14.82 1.16
CA ARG A 85 5.49 -13.72 1.26
C ARG A 85 4.88 -12.50 1.94
N GLN A 86 3.63 -12.17 1.62
CA GLN A 86 2.89 -11.10 2.29
C GLN A 86 2.73 -11.41 3.79
N LEU A 87 2.33 -12.65 4.12
CA LEU A 87 2.21 -13.11 5.51
C LEU A 87 3.54 -13.02 6.25
N LEU A 88 4.64 -13.52 5.66
CA LEU A 88 5.96 -13.42 6.25
C LEU A 88 6.34 -11.96 6.57
N CYS A 89 6.16 -11.04 5.62
CA CYS A 89 6.50 -9.64 5.81
C CYS A 89 5.62 -8.98 6.89
N LEU A 90 4.29 -9.13 6.79
CA LEU A 90 3.34 -8.51 7.71
C LEU A 90 3.50 -9.05 9.14
N SER A 91 3.64 -10.37 9.29
CA SER A 91 3.82 -10.98 10.59
C SER A 91 5.16 -10.66 11.23
N THR A 92 6.24 -10.59 10.43
CA THR A 92 7.55 -10.15 10.91
C THR A 92 7.49 -8.70 11.41
N LEU A 93 6.87 -7.82 10.63
CA LEU A 93 6.69 -6.41 11.00
C LEU A 93 5.84 -6.27 12.27
N LEU A 94 4.71 -6.96 12.36
CA LEU A 94 3.83 -6.91 13.53
C LEU A 94 4.52 -7.44 14.78
N LYS A 95 5.33 -8.50 14.67
CA LYS A 95 6.15 -9.00 15.77
C LYS A 95 7.12 -7.91 16.27
N ALA A 96 7.87 -7.28 15.36
CA ALA A 96 8.81 -6.21 15.72
C ALA A 96 8.12 -5.01 16.38
N ILE A 97 6.92 -4.63 15.90
CA ILE A 97 6.10 -3.59 16.54
C ILE A 97 5.71 -4.00 17.96
N GLY A 98 5.37 -5.27 18.18
CA GLY A 98 5.04 -5.80 19.50
C GLY A 98 6.21 -5.78 20.49
N GLU A 99 7.45 -5.89 19.99
CA GLU A 99 8.71 -5.87 20.74
C GLU A 99 9.17 -4.45 21.13
N GLU A 100 8.58 -3.39 20.55
CA GLU A 100 8.87 -2.01 20.97
C GLU A 100 8.55 -1.79 22.45
N GLU A 101 9.43 -1.13 23.19
CA GLU A 101 9.25 -0.94 24.64
C GLU A 101 8.41 0.31 24.94
N ASP A 102 8.60 1.38 24.15
CA ASP A 102 7.82 2.60 24.32
C ASP A 102 6.39 2.41 23.79
N GLN A 103 5.42 2.46 24.71
CA GLN A 103 4.01 2.26 24.38
C GLN A 103 3.48 3.27 23.36
N THR A 104 3.94 4.52 23.43
CA THR A 104 3.50 5.59 22.53
C THR A 104 4.05 5.37 21.12
N LEU A 105 5.31 4.98 21.00
CA LEU A 105 5.90 4.61 19.70
C LEU A 105 5.26 3.34 19.13
N LYS A 106 5.02 2.33 19.96
CA LYS A 106 4.32 1.10 19.58
C LYS A 106 2.95 1.39 18.98
N GLU A 107 2.14 2.22 19.62
CA GLU A 107 0.81 2.60 19.12
C GLU A 107 0.87 3.38 17.81
N MET A 108 1.88 4.25 17.65
CA MET A 108 2.13 4.93 16.39
C MET A 108 2.50 3.94 15.28
N LEU A 109 3.45 3.05 15.52
CA LEU A 109 3.83 2.02 14.55
C LEU A 109 2.65 1.11 14.20
N LEU A 110 1.84 0.73 15.20
CA LEU A 110 0.64 -0.08 15.00
C LEU A 110 -0.42 0.64 14.16
N SER A 111 -0.57 1.96 14.33
CA SER A 111 -1.46 2.77 13.50
C SER A 111 -1.03 2.75 12.02
N ALA A 112 0.28 2.86 11.75
CA ALA A 112 0.79 2.74 10.38
C ALA A 112 0.59 1.33 9.82
N PHE A 113 0.79 0.30 10.64
CA PHE A 113 0.55 -1.09 10.26
C PHE A 113 -0.92 -1.34 9.91
N PHE A 114 -1.86 -0.76 10.66
CA PHE A 114 -3.29 -0.85 10.38
C PHE A 114 -3.62 -0.24 9.02
N SER A 115 -3.11 0.96 8.71
CA SER A 115 -3.32 1.59 7.40
C SER A 115 -2.67 0.82 6.25
N LEU A 116 -1.54 0.16 6.49
CA LEU A 116 -0.84 -0.67 5.50
C LEU A 116 -1.69 -1.87 5.02
N GLN A 117 -2.48 -2.50 5.89
CA GLN A 117 -3.30 -3.68 5.54
C GLN A 117 -4.22 -3.43 4.35
N ASN A 118 -4.65 -2.18 4.15
CA ASN A 118 -5.49 -1.82 3.02
C ASN A 118 -4.81 -2.05 1.65
N ASN A 119 -3.47 -2.08 1.62
CA ASN A 119 -2.65 -2.13 0.42
C ASN A 119 -1.89 -3.45 0.23
N VAL A 120 -2.00 -4.40 1.16
CA VAL A 120 -1.23 -5.64 1.14
C VAL A 120 -2.20 -6.81 1.26
N SER A 121 -2.68 -7.34 0.13
CA SER A 121 -3.42 -8.60 0.05
C SER A 121 -3.55 -9.03 -1.41
N ASP A 122 -3.85 -10.30 -1.67
CA ASP A 122 -4.17 -10.78 -3.01
C ASP A 122 -5.56 -10.31 -3.50
N PHE A 123 -6.29 -9.57 -2.67
CA PHE A 123 -7.54 -8.91 -3.05
C PHE A 123 -7.30 -7.51 -3.63
N CYS A 124 -6.07 -7.01 -3.57
CA CYS A 124 -5.65 -5.79 -4.26
C CYS A 124 -5.52 -6.03 -5.77
N SER A 125 -5.73 -4.99 -6.57
CA SER A 125 -5.67 -5.10 -8.04
C SER A 125 -4.99 -3.88 -8.66
N TYR A 126 -4.51 -3.99 -9.90
CA TYR A 126 -3.83 -2.88 -10.56
C TYR A 126 -4.80 -1.94 -11.28
N ARG A 127 -4.74 -0.63 -10.99
CA ARG A 127 -5.52 0.42 -11.67
C ARG A 127 -4.77 0.91 -12.89
N LYS A 128 -5.10 0.38 -14.07
CA LYS A 128 -4.47 0.80 -15.35
C LYS A 128 -4.54 2.32 -15.61
N THR A 129 -5.65 2.96 -15.23
CA THR A 129 -5.86 4.41 -15.47
C THR A 129 -4.92 5.31 -14.66
N VAL A 130 -4.63 4.93 -13.41
CA VAL A 130 -3.75 5.70 -12.51
C VAL A 130 -2.32 5.17 -12.54
N GLY A 131 -2.14 3.90 -12.91
CA GLY A 131 -0.86 3.21 -12.86
C GLY A 131 -0.44 2.79 -11.45
N ALA A 132 -1.40 2.60 -10.54
CA ALA A 132 -1.17 2.33 -9.12
C ALA A 132 -2.07 1.20 -8.60
N LEU A 133 -1.80 0.75 -7.37
CA LEU A 133 -2.60 -0.24 -6.66
C LEU A 133 -4.04 0.27 -6.45
N ARG A 134 -5.02 -0.64 -6.52
CA ARG A 134 -6.36 -0.51 -5.94
C ARG A 134 -6.37 -1.30 -4.64
N GLN A 135 -6.74 -0.61 -3.58
CA GLN A 135 -6.81 -1.16 -2.24
C GLN A 135 -7.90 -2.23 -2.08
N VAL A 136 -7.76 -3.08 -1.07
CA VAL A 136 -8.73 -4.14 -0.76
C VAL A 136 -10.08 -3.55 -0.36
N PHE A 137 -10.11 -2.49 0.46
CA PHE A 137 -11.36 -1.87 0.93
C PHE A 137 -11.94 -0.86 -0.06
N ALA A 138 -11.41 -0.74 -1.28
CA ALA A 138 -12.03 0.05 -2.34
C ALA A 138 -13.41 -0.50 -2.77
N ARG A 139 -13.73 -1.73 -2.35
CA ARG A 139 -15.07 -2.32 -2.38
C ARG A 139 -15.33 -3.01 -1.04
N HIS A 140 -16.58 -3.02 -0.61
CA HIS A 140 -16.97 -3.59 0.69
C HIS A 140 -17.26 -5.10 0.65
N ASP A 141 -17.28 -5.72 -0.53
CA ASP A 141 -17.72 -7.10 -0.75
C ASP A 141 -16.58 -8.11 -0.94
N PHE A 142 -15.33 -7.71 -0.65
CA PHE A 142 -14.13 -8.56 -0.74
C PHE A 142 -14.12 -9.54 -1.93
N PRO A 143 -14.20 -9.05 -3.19
CA PRO A 143 -14.26 -9.94 -4.33
C PRO A 143 -12.85 -10.47 -4.66
N PRO A 144 -12.64 -11.79 -4.71
CA PRO A 144 -11.37 -12.37 -5.15
C PRO A 144 -10.95 -11.83 -6.52
N LYS A 145 -9.64 -11.70 -6.75
CA LYS A 145 -9.11 -11.10 -7.98
C LYS A 145 -8.43 -12.15 -8.85
N ASN A 146 -8.79 -12.19 -10.13
CA ASN A 146 -8.12 -13.03 -11.12
C ASN A 146 -6.68 -12.58 -11.40
N ALA A 147 -6.42 -11.29 -11.26
CA ALA A 147 -5.11 -10.68 -11.45
C ALA A 147 -4.77 -9.82 -10.22
N PRO A 148 -4.33 -10.46 -9.11
CA PRO A 148 -3.93 -9.74 -7.91
C PRO A 148 -2.74 -8.84 -8.21
N CYS A 149 -2.65 -7.71 -7.50
CA CYS A 149 -1.50 -6.81 -7.55
C CYS A 149 -0.89 -6.75 -6.17
N GLU A 150 0.31 -7.31 -6.02
CA GLU A 150 1.07 -7.24 -4.78
C GLU A 150 1.76 -5.87 -4.64
N ASN A 151 1.79 -5.36 -3.41
CA ASN A 151 2.51 -4.14 -3.06
C ASN A 151 3.78 -4.45 -2.25
N ASN A 152 4.71 -3.49 -2.19
CA ASN A 152 5.85 -3.57 -1.28
C ASN A 152 5.41 -3.19 0.15
N VAL A 153 5.71 -4.06 1.12
CA VAL A 153 5.38 -3.84 2.54
C VAL A 153 6.26 -2.74 3.15
N TRP A 154 7.58 -2.79 2.91
CA TRP A 154 8.58 -1.99 3.62
C TRP A 154 8.65 -0.54 3.12
N GLY A 155 8.91 -0.36 1.83
CA GLY A 155 9.35 0.93 1.29
C GLY A 155 9.89 0.80 -0.13
N THR A 156 9.70 1.85 -0.93
CA THR A 156 10.22 1.95 -2.31
C THR A 156 10.18 3.41 -2.75
N SER A 157 11.12 3.83 -3.60
CA SER A 157 11.19 5.20 -4.11
C SER A 157 9.98 5.61 -4.94
N VAL A 158 9.21 4.63 -5.44
CA VAL A 158 7.99 4.82 -6.21
C VAL A 158 6.96 3.79 -5.80
N GLY A 159 5.71 4.19 -5.70
CA GLY A 159 4.62 3.30 -5.28
C GLY A 159 3.58 4.05 -4.48
N MET A 160 2.72 3.30 -3.79
CA MET A 160 1.67 3.86 -2.95
C MET A 160 1.52 3.02 -1.70
N GLY A 161 1.50 3.67 -0.54
CA GLY A 161 0.97 3.11 0.70
C GLY A 161 1.68 1.86 1.19
N CYS A 162 3.02 1.86 1.10
CA CYS A 162 3.89 0.99 1.89
C CYS A 162 3.98 1.50 3.34
N PHE A 163 4.66 0.75 4.21
CA PHE A 163 4.79 1.10 5.62
C PHE A 163 5.50 2.45 5.82
N GLU A 164 6.59 2.69 5.09
CA GLU A 164 7.33 3.96 5.11
C GLU A 164 6.40 5.17 4.85
N THR A 165 5.53 5.10 3.83
CA THR A 165 4.55 6.18 3.55
C THR A 165 3.61 6.44 4.72
N TRP A 166 3.16 5.38 5.43
CA TRP A 166 2.26 5.56 6.56
C TRP A 166 2.97 6.10 7.80
N ILE A 167 4.24 5.76 7.99
CA ILE A 167 5.08 6.39 9.02
C ILE A 167 5.24 7.89 8.75
N GLU A 168 5.48 8.30 7.50
CA GLU A 168 5.53 9.72 7.12
C GLU A 168 4.22 10.44 7.47
N VAL A 169 3.07 9.83 7.17
CA VAL A 169 1.74 10.38 7.52
C VAL A 169 1.62 10.60 9.03
N ILE A 170 2.09 9.66 9.84
CA ILE A 170 2.06 9.79 11.31
C ILE A 170 2.97 10.91 11.79
N ILE A 171 4.19 11.01 11.26
CA ILE A 171 5.13 12.07 11.59
C ILE A 171 4.56 13.45 11.22
N LEU A 172 3.92 13.55 10.05
CA LEU A 172 3.22 14.75 9.61
C LEU A 172 2.07 15.09 10.56
N GLY A 173 1.27 14.11 10.97
CA GLY A 173 0.21 14.30 11.96
C GLY A 173 0.75 14.78 13.32
N LYS A 174 1.86 14.21 13.80
CA LYS A 174 2.51 14.67 15.04
C LYS A 174 3.10 16.07 14.90
N SER A 175 3.61 16.43 13.73
CA SER A 175 4.08 17.79 13.43
C SER A 175 2.91 18.78 13.40
N PHE A 176 1.77 18.37 12.85
CA PHE A 176 0.54 19.16 12.85
C PHE A 176 0.04 19.45 14.26
N LEU A 177 0.12 18.50 15.20
CA LEU A 177 -0.24 18.76 16.61
C LEU A 177 0.58 19.88 17.25
N LYS A 178 1.85 20.03 16.86
CA LYS A 178 2.73 21.10 17.37
C LYS A 178 2.44 22.46 16.72
N THR A 179 1.94 22.46 15.49
CA THR A 179 1.67 23.68 14.73
C THR A 179 0.43 23.47 13.86
N PRO A 180 -0.77 23.47 14.49
CA PRO A 180 -2.01 23.28 13.76
C PRO A 180 -2.23 24.45 12.80
N TRP A 181 -2.79 24.13 11.65
CA TRP A 181 -3.15 25.11 10.64
C TRP A 181 -4.48 24.71 10.01
N ASP A 182 -5.22 25.72 9.58
CA ASP A 182 -6.48 25.54 8.86
C ASP A 182 -6.52 26.47 7.64
N TYR A 183 -7.39 26.16 6.70
CA TYR A 183 -7.63 27.01 5.54
C TYR A 183 -8.55 28.17 5.94
N SER A 184 -8.12 29.40 5.67
CA SER A 184 -8.99 30.57 5.73
C SER A 184 -9.21 31.13 4.33
N LYS A 185 -10.43 31.59 4.04
CA LYS A 185 -10.67 32.46 2.89
C LYS A 185 -10.27 33.87 3.29
N ASP A 186 -9.37 34.49 2.54
CA ASP A 186 -9.15 35.93 2.65
C ASP A 186 -10.40 36.68 2.13
N GLU A 187 -10.58 37.95 2.49
CA GLU A 187 -11.70 38.82 2.02
C GLU A 187 -11.83 38.89 0.48
N LYS A 188 -10.83 38.40 -0.26
CA LYS A 188 -10.79 38.30 -1.73
C LYS A 188 -11.01 36.88 -2.27
N GLU A 189 -11.64 35.99 -1.49
CA GLU A 189 -11.94 34.58 -1.83
C GLU A 189 -10.73 33.70 -2.20
N LYS A 190 -9.50 34.14 -1.92
CA LYS A 190 -8.32 33.30 -2.09
C LYS A 190 -8.15 32.38 -0.88
N LEU A 191 -7.87 31.10 -1.16
CA LEU A 191 -7.47 30.13 -0.14
C LEU A 191 -6.09 30.51 0.42
N GLY A 192 -6.06 30.92 1.69
CA GLY A 192 -4.85 31.12 2.48
C GLY A 192 -4.69 30.06 3.56
N VAL A 193 -3.48 29.89 4.09
CA VAL A 193 -3.19 29.01 5.23
C VAL A 193 -3.10 29.85 6.49
N ARG A 194 -3.98 29.62 7.45
CA ARG A 194 -3.96 30.25 8.78
C ARG A 194 -3.34 29.27 9.77
N LYS A 195 -2.22 29.64 10.38
CA LYS A 195 -1.67 28.90 11.52
C LYS A 195 -2.44 29.28 12.77
N GLU A 196 -2.98 28.31 13.50
CA GLU A 196 -3.60 28.59 14.79
C GLU A 196 -2.52 28.86 15.84
N LYS A 197 -2.76 29.83 16.72
CA LYS A 197 -1.89 30.02 17.89
C LYS A 197 -2.09 28.82 18.81
N GLY A 198 -0.99 28.13 19.12
CA GLY A 198 -0.96 26.81 19.74
C GLY A 198 -2.08 26.52 20.74
N PHE A 199 -2.89 25.53 20.43
CA PHE A 199 -3.84 24.93 21.35
C PHE A 199 -3.03 24.09 22.36
N ARG A 200 -2.95 24.54 23.62
CA ARG A 200 -2.43 23.70 24.71
C ARG A 200 -3.50 22.66 25.01
N PHE A 201 -3.21 21.40 24.70
CA PHE A 201 -3.88 20.30 25.37
C PHE A 201 -3.36 20.31 26.80
N GLU A 202 -4.21 20.66 27.77
CA GLU A 202 -3.91 20.42 29.17
C GLU A 202 -3.96 18.90 29.37
N ASP A 203 -2.82 18.32 29.77
CA ASP A 203 -2.70 16.90 30.08
C ASP A 203 -3.69 16.55 31.20
N SER A 204 -4.57 15.59 30.95
CA SER A 204 -5.45 14.96 31.95
C SER A 204 -5.11 13.50 32.18
#